data_AF-A0AAI9UWS9-F1
#
_entry.id   AF-A0AAI9UWS9-F1
#
_cell.length_a   1.000
_cell.length_b   1.000
_cell.length_c   1.000
_cell.angle_alpha   90.00
_cell.angle_beta   90.00
_cell.angle_gamma   90.00
#
_symmetry.space_group_name_H-M   'P 1'
#
loop_
_entity.id
_entity.type
_entity.pdbx_description
1 polymer ?
#
loop_
_entity_poly.entity_id
_entity_poly.type
_entity_poly.pdbx_seq_one_letter_code
_entity_poly.pdbx_strand_id
1 'polypeptide(L)'
;MASGEIVNASTTPNPDLYWALRGGGSNFGVVTKFKFNTFPQDKMWYAKLHHDAAENITANAAFADWSTIQSPKYLSNAAVSFWNAQASGAPVGVAISVHQKTFDNNTHPPVVDKFYDSKPSAIEAINVFHSQLLGFVNLRARWENAKDDDAIYRAQLRTEERINKVADEMGLASGYKYMNYASQFQDPFDGYGQANKERLRSIAEKHDPSGVFQELSPGGFKVTKGAPQIL
;
A
#
# COMPACT_ATOMS: atom_id res chain seq x y z
N MET A 1 24.88 -6.60 -11.70
CA MET A 1 24.76 -5.26 -12.31
C MET A 1 24.43 -5.40 -13.79
N ALA A 2 24.18 -4.29 -14.51
CA ALA A 2 23.95 -4.33 -15.96
C ALA A 2 25.12 -4.96 -16.72
N SER A 3 26.34 -4.75 -16.20
CA SER A 3 27.60 -5.37 -16.65
C SER A 3 27.71 -6.89 -16.39
N GLY A 4 26.77 -7.49 -15.65
CA GLY A 4 26.89 -8.88 -15.16
C GLY A 4 27.70 -9.03 -13.87
N GLU A 5 28.39 -7.99 -13.40
CA GLU A 5 29.18 -8.03 -12.16
C GLU A 5 28.30 -8.26 -10.92
N ILE A 6 28.80 -9.05 -9.97
CA ILE A 6 28.21 -9.21 -8.64
C ILE A 6 28.86 -8.20 -7.69
N VAL A 7 28.05 -7.27 -7.18
CA VAL A 7 28.50 -6.23 -6.24
C VAL A 7 27.77 -6.36 -4.90
N ASN A 8 28.47 -6.08 -3.82
CA ASN A 8 27.86 -5.92 -2.50
C ASN A 8 27.50 -4.45 -2.29
N ALA A 9 26.28 -4.17 -1.82
CA ALA A 9 25.82 -2.84 -1.48
C ALA A 9 25.42 -2.77 0.00
N SER A 10 26.11 -1.93 0.76
CA SER A 10 25.84 -1.62 2.17
C SER A 10 26.17 -0.16 2.45
N THR A 11 26.22 0.28 3.72
CA THR A 11 26.73 1.62 4.06
C THR A 11 28.21 1.81 3.69
N THR A 12 28.96 0.71 3.52
CA THR A 12 30.35 0.63 3.04
C THR A 12 30.61 -0.86 2.72
N PRO A 13 30.57 -1.33 1.46
CA PRO A 13 30.76 -0.63 0.18
C PRO A 13 29.48 -0.26 -0.63
N ASN A 14 29.62 0.60 -1.65
CA ASN A 14 28.55 1.07 -2.56
C ASN A 14 27.33 1.72 -1.87
N PRO A 15 27.54 2.77 -1.05
CA PRO A 15 26.47 3.40 -0.24
C PRO A 15 25.37 4.07 -1.05
N ASP A 16 25.69 4.55 -2.25
CA ASP A 16 24.74 5.11 -3.20
C ASP A 16 23.78 4.04 -3.74
N LEU A 17 24.33 2.92 -4.24
CA LEU A 17 23.55 1.78 -4.71
C LEU A 17 22.72 1.18 -3.58
N TYR A 18 23.29 1.06 -2.38
CA TYR A 18 22.59 0.58 -1.18
C TYR A 18 21.40 1.49 -0.81
N TRP A 19 21.56 2.81 -0.94
CA TRP A 19 20.46 3.76 -0.76
C TRP A 19 19.39 3.59 -1.86
N ALA A 20 19.79 3.55 -3.13
CA ALA A 20 18.86 3.45 -4.25
C ALA A 20 18.03 2.16 -4.24
N LEU A 21 18.62 1.01 -3.90
CA LEU A 21 17.92 -0.28 -3.84
C LEU A 21 16.77 -0.34 -2.82
N ARG A 22 16.69 0.62 -1.87
CA ARG A 22 15.64 0.68 -0.85
C ARG A 22 14.43 1.54 -1.21
N GLY A 23 14.40 2.11 -2.40
CA GLY A 23 13.25 2.85 -2.92
C GLY A 23 13.11 2.80 -4.44
N GLY A 24 14.14 2.33 -5.13
CA GLY A 24 14.27 2.31 -6.58
C GLY A 24 13.64 1.12 -7.30
N GLY A 25 13.12 0.11 -6.59
CA GLY A 25 12.59 -1.10 -7.23
C GLY A 25 13.66 -1.84 -8.05
N SER A 26 13.26 -2.38 -9.21
CA SER A 26 14.13 -3.16 -10.11
C SER A 26 15.05 -2.33 -11.02
N ASN A 27 15.21 -1.03 -10.74
CA ASN A 27 15.89 -0.09 -11.64
C ASN A 27 17.43 -0.15 -11.62
N PHE A 28 18.04 -0.92 -10.71
CA PHE A 28 19.48 -0.83 -10.42
C PHE A 28 20.23 -2.17 -10.50
N GLY A 29 19.51 -3.27 -10.71
CA GLY A 29 20.11 -4.61 -10.67
C GLY A 29 19.15 -5.68 -10.20
N VAL A 30 19.58 -6.93 -10.36
CA VAL A 30 18.92 -8.09 -9.75
C VAL A 30 19.54 -8.31 -8.36
N VAL A 31 18.72 -8.25 -7.32
CA VAL A 31 19.14 -8.54 -5.95
C VAL A 31 19.00 -10.05 -5.71
N THR A 32 20.13 -10.73 -5.49
CA THR A 32 20.17 -12.19 -5.26
C THR A 32 20.35 -12.57 -3.80
N LYS A 33 20.78 -11.63 -2.96
CA LYS A 33 20.98 -11.83 -1.52
C LYS A 33 20.73 -10.51 -0.78
N PHE A 34 20.06 -10.59 0.36
CA PHE A 34 19.87 -9.46 1.27
C PHE A 34 20.15 -9.90 2.71
N LYS A 35 20.47 -8.92 3.56
CA LYS A 35 20.58 -9.09 5.02
C LYS A 35 19.61 -8.11 5.67
N PHE A 36 18.67 -8.64 6.45
CA PHE A 36 17.72 -7.83 7.22
C PHE A 36 18.17 -7.73 8.68
N ASN A 37 17.96 -6.56 9.26
CA ASN A 37 17.92 -6.41 10.70
C ASN A 37 16.49 -6.69 11.16
N THR A 38 16.33 -7.52 12.16
CA THR A 38 15.05 -7.69 12.85
C THR A 38 15.00 -6.74 14.03
N PHE A 39 13.80 -6.27 14.34
CA PHE A 39 13.53 -5.44 15.50
C PHE A 39 12.43 -6.12 16.32
N PRO A 40 12.44 -6.00 17.65
CA PRO A 40 11.29 -6.39 18.45
C PRO A 40 10.03 -5.71 17.90
N GLN A 41 8.94 -6.46 17.83
CA GLN A 41 7.64 -5.95 17.41
C GLN A 41 6.63 -6.21 18.52
N ASP A 42 5.80 -5.21 18.79
CA ASP A 42 4.66 -5.37 19.69
C ASP A 42 3.56 -6.21 19.02
N LYS A 43 2.66 -6.75 19.84
CA LYS A 43 1.49 -7.48 19.35
C LYS A 43 0.52 -6.52 18.65
N MET A 44 -0.06 -6.96 17.53
CA MET A 44 -1.18 -6.31 16.84
C MET A 44 -2.36 -7.28 16.75
N TRP A 45 -3.56 -6.75 16.98
CA TRP A 45 -4.81 -7.44 16.72
C TRP A 45 -5.13 -7.42 15.23
N TYR A 46 -5.49 -8.56 14.69
CA TYR A 46 -5.96 -8.70 13.32
C TYR A 46 -7.14 -9.62 13.28
N ALA A 47 -8.19 -9.22 12.56
CA ALA A 47 -9.22 -10.14 12.14
C ALA A 47 -9.62 -9.92 10.67
N LYS A 48 -9.96 -11.02 10.00
CA LYS A 48 -10.83 -10.99 8.83
C LYS A 48 -12.23 -11.38 9.25
N LEU A 49 -13.20 -10.51 8.96
CA LEU A 49 -14.62 -10.72 9.23
C LEU A 49 -15.33 -10.87 7.89
N HIS A 50 -15.80 -12.08 7.59
CA HIS A 50 -16.54 -12.39 6.38
C HIS A 50 -18.04 -12.25 6.66
N HIS A 51 -18.77 -11.59 5.76
CA HIS A 51 -20.22 -11.45 5.84
C HIS A 51 -20.86 -12.12 4.62
N ASP A 52 -22.11 -12.57 4.71
CA ASP A 52 -22.87 -13.09 3.57
C ASP A 52 -23.67 -11.97 2.88
N ALA A 53 -24.15 -12.25 1.67
CA ALA A 53 -24.72 -11.23 0.76
C ALA A 53 -25.86 -10.47 1.41
N ALA A 54 -26.60 -11.16 2.27
CA ALA A 54 -27.72 -10.62 3.01
C ALA A 54 -27.30 -9.57 4.06
N GLU A 55 -26.10 -9.65 4.65
CA GLU A 55 -25.64 -8.72 5.68
C GLU A 55 -24.85 -7.51 5.13
N ASN A 56 -24.71 -7.37 3.81
CA ASN A 56 -23.96 -6.29 3.17
C ASN A 56 -24.34 -4.89 3.69
N ILE A 57 -25.64 -4.61 3.84
CA ILE A 57 -26.12 -3.30 4.32
C ILE A 57 -25.63 -3.05 5.75
N THR A 58 -25.75 -4.05 6.63
CA THR A 58 -25.33 -3.96 8.03
C THR A 58 -23.82 -3.84 8.16
N ALA A 59 -23.05 -4.61 7.39
CA ALA A 59 -21.59 -4.54 7.36
C ALA A 59 -21.08 -3.18 6.85
N ASN A 60 -21.72 -2.62 5.82
CA ASN A 60 -21.39 -1.29 5.30
C ASN A 60 -21.72 -0.18 6.32
N ALA A 61 -22.82 -0.32 7.06
CA ALA A 61 -23.15 0.60 8.14
C ALA A 61 -22.11 0.54 9.28
N ALA A 62 -21.65 -0.67 9.66
CA ALA A 62 -20.58 -0.85 10.62
C ALA A 62 -19.26 -0.23 10.13
N PHE A 63 -18.92 -0.35 8.85
CA PHE A 63 -17.76 0.28 8.26
C PHE A 63 -17.83 1.82 8.23
N ALA A 64 -18.99 2.37 7.89
CA ALA A 64 -19.21 3.82 7.93
C ALA A 64 -19.05 4.38 9.35
N ASP A 65 -19.63 3.70 10.35
CA ASP A 65 -19.47 4.07 11.76
C ASP A 65 -18.03 3.93 12.25
N TRP A 66 -17.35 2.86 11.84
CA TRP A 66 -15.94 2.65 12.17
C TRP A 66 -15.05 3.76 11.64
N SER A 67 -15.17 4.09 10.35
CA SER A 67 -14.33 5.09 9.70
C SER A 67 -14.55 6.49 10.23
N THR A 68 -15.78 6.82 10.66
CA THR A 68 -16.14 8.18 11.07
C THR A 68 -16.13 8.43 12.58
N ILE A 69 -16.42 7.40 13.39
CA ILE A 69 -16.65 7.55 14.84
C ILE A 69 -15.69 6.68 15.65
N GLN A 70 -15.61 5.38 15.35
CA GLN A 70 -14.85 4.46 16.21
C GLN A 70 -13.34 4.66 16.02
N SER A 71 -12.87 4.76 14.77
CA SER A 71 -11.45 4.86 14.48
C SER A 71 -10.82 6.12 15.08
N PRO A 72 -11.39 7.34 14.98
CA PRO A 72 -10.80 8.52 15.61
C PRO A 72 -10.87 8.49 17.14
N LYS A 73 -11.85 7.78 17.72
CA LYS A 73 -12.05 7.67 19.17
C LYS A 73 -11.07 6.71 19.83
N TYR A 74 -10.82 5.55 19.22
CA TYR A 74 -10.10 4.45 19.86
C TYR A 74 -8.71 4.19 19.29
N LEU A 75 -8.42 4.65 18.08
CA LEU A 75 -7.13 4.42 17.45
C LEU A 75 -6.21 5.62 17.69
N SER A 76 -5.26 5.45 18.60
CA SER A 76 -4.11 6.37 18.71
C SER A 76 -3.04 6.09 17.64
N ASN A 77 -3.15 4.94 16.96
CA ASN A 77 -2.22 4.43 15.95
C ASN A 77 -3.01 4.06 14.68
N ALA A 78 -2.32 3.53 13.67
CA ALA A 78 -2.94 3.17 12.40
C ALA A 78 -3.70 1.82 12.44
N ALA A 79 -4.65 1.69 11.53
CA ALA A 79 -5.34 0.45 11.20
C ALA A 79 -5.24 0.19 9.69
N VAL A 80 -5.21 -1.09 9.30
CA VAL A 80 -5.32 -1.50 7.91
C VAL A 80 -6.69 -2.14 7.73
N SER A 81 -7.53 -1.50 6.93
CA SER A 81 -8.84 -2.03 6.55
C SER A 81 -8.83 -2.42 5.08
N PHE A 82 -9.13 -3.68 4.78
CA PHE A 82 -9.49 -4.11 3.43
C PHE A 82 -11.00 -4.24 3.37
N TRP A 83 -11.63 -3.50 2.46
CA TRP A 83 -13.06 -3.55 2.21
C TRP A 83 -13.28 -3.89 0.74
N ASN A 84 -14.15 -4.85 0.46
CA ASN A 84 -14.47 -5.27 -0.89
C ASN A 84 -15.99 -5.35 -1.06
N ALA A 85 -16.53 -4.48 -1.91
CA ALA A 85 -17.93 -4.50 -2.30
C ALA A 85 -18.07 -4.94 -3.76
N GLN A 86 -19.00 -5.86 -4.01
CA GLN A 86 -19.34 -6.33 -5.35
C GLN A 86 -20.79 -5.98 -5.69
N ALA A 87 -21.04 -5.57 -6.93
CA ALA A 87 -22.38 -5.25 -7.41
C ALA A 87 -23.27 -6.49 -7.63
N SER A 88 -22.66 -7.64 -7.97
CA SER A 88 -23.35 -8.91 -8.19
C SER A 88 -22.46 -10.10 -7.79
N GLY A 89 -22.68 -10.66 -6.60
CA GLY A 89 -21.93 -11.81 -6.07
C GLY A 89 -22.06 -11.93 -4.54
N ALA A 90 -21.56 -13.03 -3.97
CA ALA A 90 -21.39 -13.14 -2.51
C ALA A 90 -20.41 -12.05 -2.01
N PRO A 91 -20.55 -11.52 -0.78
CA PRO A 91 -19.70 -10.45 -0.31
C PRO A 91 -18.28 -10.91 -0.17
N VAL A 92 -17.39 -9.94 -0.06
CA VAL A 92 -16.05 -10.21 0.44
C VAL A 92 -15.82 -9.32 1.65
N GLY A 93 -15.39 -9.98 2.73
CA GLY A 93 -15.36 -9.46 4.10
C GLY A 93 -14.53 -8.19 4.31
N VAL A 94 -14.68 -7.66 5.53
CA VAL A 94 -13.83 -6.59 6.04
C VAL A 94 -12.67 -7.22 6.80
N ALA A 95 -11.45 -7.01 6.35
CA ALA A 95 -10.27 -7.35 7.13
C ALA A 95 -9.77 -6.10 7.85
N ILE A 96 -9.78 -6.13 9.18
CA ILE A 96 -9.41 -4.99 10.02
C ILE A 96 -8.22 -5.39 10.87
N SER A 97 -7.15 -4.61 10.76
CA SER A 97 -5.95 -4.72 11.58
C SER A 97 -5.91 -3.53 12.52
N VAL A 98 -5.77 -3.74 13.81
CA VAL A 98 -5.72 -2.67 14.82
C VAL A 98 -4.56 -2.90 15.77
N HIS A 99 -3.73 -1.88 15.96
CA HIS A 99 -2.66 -1.92 16.95
C HIS A 99 -3.24 -1.90 18.38
N GLN A 100 -3.12 -3.02 19.11
CA GLN A 100 -3.40 -3.09 20.56
C GLN A 100 -2.43 -4.04 21.26
N LYS A 101 -1.97 -3.64 22.45
CA LYS A 101 -0.84 -4.27 23.16
C LYS A 101 -1.11 -5.70 23.69
N THR A 102 -2.36 -6.11 23.87
CA THR A 102 -2.71 -7.40 24.51
C THR A 102 -4.13 -7.84 24.16
N PHE A 103 -4.33 -9.14 23.90
CA PHE A 103 -5.63 -9.79 24.02
C PHE A 103 -5.46 -11.30 24.27
N ASP A 104 -6.37 -11.84 25.07
CA ASP A 104 -6.59 -13.28 25.25
C ASP A 104 -7.41 -13.81 24.06
N ASN A 105 -7.29 -15.10 23.72
CA ASN A 105 -8.09 -15.73 22.65
C ASN A 105 -9.59 -15.42 22.83
N ASN A 106 -10.28 -15.10 21.72
CA ASN A 106 -11.71 -14.72 21.64
C ASN A 106 -12.11 -13.34 22.20
N THR A 107 -11.15 -12.44 22.47
CA THR A 107 -11.45 -11.03 22.77
C THR A 107 -11.10 -10.14 21.57
N HIS A 108 -11.91 -9.09 21.33
CA HIS A 108 -11.67 -8.10 20.27
C HIS A 108 -11.71 -6.67 20.82
N PRO A 109 -11.01 -5.71 20.20
CA PRO A 109 -11.07 -4.31 20.59
C PRO A 109 -12.49 -3.73 20.46
N PRO A 110 -12.90 -2.77 21.33
CA PRO A 110 -14.19 -2.08 21.21
C PRO A 110 -14.42 -1.41 19.86
N VAL A 111 -13.33 -1.01 19.19
CA VAL A 111 -13.40 -0.36 17.87
C VAL A 111 -14.06 -1.27 16.82
N VAL A 112 -14.07 -2.61 17.00
CA VAL A 112 -14.65 -3.55 16.02
C VAL A 112 -15.97 -4.19 16.46
N ASP A 113 -16.55 -3.78 17.59
CA ASP A 113 -17.78 -4.38 18.15
C ASP A 113 -18.91 -4.46 17.12
N LYS A 114 -19.15 -3.38 16.37
CA LYS A 114 -20.21 -3.34 15.37
C LYS A 114 -20.05 -4.33 14.22
N PHE A 115 -18.82 -4.76 13.92
CA PHE A 115 -18.58 -5.80 12.91
C PHE A 115 -18.80 -7.21 13.46
N TYR A 116 -18.65 -7.42 14.77
CA TYR A 116 -19.03 -8.67 15.41
C TYR A 116 -20.55 -8.75 15.58
N ASP A 117 -21.20 -7.64 15.95
CA ASP A 117 -22.66 -7.52 16.04
C ASP A 117 -23.37 -7.72 14.70
N SER A 118 -22.69 -7.46 13.57
CA SER A 118 -23.21 -7.74 12.23
C SER A 118 -23.15 -9.21 11.82
N LYS A 119 -22.83 -10.12 12.75
CA LYS A 119 -22.89 -11.58 12.60
C LYS A 119 -22.09 -12.09 11.39
N PRO A 120 -20.76 -11.94 11.39
CA PRO A 120 -19.93 -12.49 10.33
C PRO A 120 -20.11 -14.00 10.22
N SER A 121 -20.19 -14.51 8.99
CA SER A 121 -20.29 -15.94 8.69
C SER A 121 -18.98 -16.69 8.95
N ALA A 122 -17.84 -15.98 8.97
CA ALA A 122 -16.56 -16.49 9.43
C ALA A 122 -15.66 -15.39 10.03
N ILE A 123 -14.87 -15.77 11.04
CA ILE A 123 -13.90 -14.91 11.73
C ILE A 123 -12.53 -15.60 11.71
N GLU A 124 -11.54 -14.95 11.10
CA GLU A 124 -10.13 -15.35 11.19
C GLU A 124 -9.37 -14.30 11.99
N ALA A 125 -9.17 -14.53 13.29
CA ALA A 125 -8.41 -13.62 14.16
C ALA A 125 -7.02 -14.20 14.48
N ILE A 126 -5.96 -13.43 14.21
CA ILE A 126 -4.59 -13.83 14.51
C ILE A 126 -3.79 -12.67 15.13
N ASN A 127 -2.73 -13.04 15.86
CA ASN A 127 -1.72 -12.08 16.28
C ASN A 127 -0.75 -11.83 15.12
N VAL A 128 -0.56 -10.57 14.78
CA VAL A 128 0.43 -10.11 13.79
C VAL A 128 1.30 -9.03 14.43
N PHE A 129 2.39 -8.66 13.78
CA PHE A 129 3.42 -7.79 14.35
C PHE A 129 3.66 -6.59 13.42
N HIS A 130 3.69 -5.35 13.93
CA HIS A 130 4.11 -4.18 13.15
C HIS A 130 4.57 -2.99 14.02
N SER A 131 5.33 -2.05 13.42
CA SER A 131 5.64 -0.71 13.95
C SER A 131 4.91 0.39 13.16
N GLN A 132 4.80 1.61 13.74
CA GLN A 132 4.10 2.81 13.22
C GLN A 132 3.74 2.76 11.72
N LEU A 133 2.46 2.56 11.38
CA LEU A 133 2.07 2.46 9.97
C LEU A 133 1.85 3.85 9.37
N LEU A 134 2.42 4.04 8.20
CA LEU A 134 1.87 4.93 7.19
C LEU A 134 0.60 4.28 6.63
N GLY A 135 -0.53 5.01 6.64
CA GLY A 135 -1.77 4.55 6.05
C GLY A 135 -1.71 4.57 4.53
N PHE A 136 -2.04 3.44 3.89
CA PHE A 136 -2.15 3.36 2.42
C PHE A 136 -3.61 3.17 2.02
N VAL A 137 -4.09 3.98 1.08
CA VAL A 137 -5.36 3.74 0.40
C VAL A 137 -5.04 3.13 -0.96
N ASN A 138 -5.57 1.93 -1.20
CA ASN A 138 -5.44 1.26 -2.49
C ASN A 138 -6.83 1.09 -3.12
N LEU A 139 -7.10 1.86 -4.17
CA LEU A 139 -8.35 1.78 -4.92
C LEU A 139 -8.22 0.74 -6.03
N ARG A 140 -9.03 -0.32 -5.98
CA ARG A 140 -9.12 -1.32 -7.04
C ARG A 140 -10.54 -1.40 -7.59
N ALA A 141 -10.63 -1.53 -8.90
CA ALA A 141 -11.87 -1.82 -9.60
C ALA A 141 -11.62 -3.01 -10.54
N ARG A 142 -12.68 -3.77 -10.83
CA ARG A 142 -12.68 -4.83 -11.85
C ARG A 142 -13.87 -4.61 -12.76
N TRP A 143 -13.66 -4.72 -14.06
CA TRP A 143 -14.69 -4.58 -15.08
C TRP A 143 -14.37 -5.54 -16.24
N GLU A 144 -15.35 -5.79 -17.11
CA GLU A 144 -15.25 -6.83 -18.15
C GLU A 144 -14.91 -6.25 -19.53
N ASN A 145 -15.46 -5.08 -19.87
CA ASN A 145 -15.33 -4.53 -21.22
C ASN A 145 -14.23 -3.47 -21.26
N ALA A 146 -13.24 -3.66 -22.12
CA ALA A 146 -12.16 -2.70 -22.34
C ALA A 146 -12.65 -1.29 -22.78
N LYS A 147 -13.86 -1.20 -23.34
CA LYS A 147 -14.48 0.10 -23.70
C LYS A 147 -14.74 1.00 -22.48
N ASP A 148 -14.78 0.42 -21.28
CA ASP A 148 -15.07 1.12 -20.03
C ASP A 148 -13.78 1.62 -19.34
N ASP A 149 -12.59 1.26 -19.85
CA ASP A 149 -11.28 1.57 -19.27
C ASP A 149 -11.13 3.05 -18.90
N ASP A 150 -11.33 3.97 -19.86
CA ASP A 150 -11.18 5.41 -19.64
C ASP A 150 -12.15 5.93 -18.57
N ALA A 151 -13.40 5.46 -18.58
CA ALA A 151 -14.39 5.87 -17.60
C ALA A 151 -13.99 5.42 -16.17
N ILE A 152 -13.49 4.20 -16.04
CA ILE A 152 -13.05 3.65 -14.75
C ILE A 152 -11.78 4.35 -14.26
N TYR A 153 -10.75 4.51 -15.10
CA TYR A 153 -9.51 5.20 -14.73
C TYR A 153 -9.76 6.64 -14.29
N ARG A 154 -10.61 7.39 -15.00
CA ARG A 154 -10.99 8.74 -14.59
C ARG A 154 -11.76 8.76 -13.27
N ALA A 155 -12.61 7.77 -13.01
CA ALA A 155 -13.31 7.67 -11.73
C ALA A 155 -12.35 7.39 -10.56
N GLN A 156 -11.37 6.50 -10.76
CA GLN A 156 -10.33 6.23 -9.78
C GLN A 156 -9.46 7.47 -9.52
N LEU A 157 -8.99 8.14 -10.58
CA LEU A 157 -8.19 9.37 -10.46
C LEU A 157 -8.92 10.46 -9.67
N ARG A 158 -10.19 10.77 -10.02
CA ARG A 158 -10.99 11.76 -9.28
C ARG A 158 -11.19 11.40 -7.82
N THR A 159 -11.30 10.11 -7.52
CA THR A 159 -11.46 9.63 -6.14
C THR A 159 -10.16 9.83 -5.37
N GLU A 160 -9.03 9.47 -5.97
CA GLU A 160 -7.69 9.68 -5.40
C GLU A 160 -7.42 11.17 -5.14
N GLU A 161 -7.69 12.04 -6.11
CA GLU A 161 -7.51 13.50 -5.98
C GLU A 161 -8.32 14.07 -4.81
N ARG A 162 -9.56 13.62 -4.62
CA ARG A 162 -10.41 14.05 -3.50
C ARG A 162 -9.87 13.58 -2.15
N ILE A 163 -9.41 12.33 -2.07
CA ILE A 163 -8.83 11.77 -0.85
C ILE A 163 -7.55 12.53 -0.48
N ASN A 164 -6.66 12.75 -1.45
CA ASN A 164 -5.42 13.48 -1.24
C ASN A 164 -5.69 14.93 -0.83
N LYS A 165 -6.64 15.61 -1.49
CA LYS A 165 -7.04 16.97 -1.11
C LYS A 165 -7.51 17.06 0.34
N VAL A 166 -8.37 16.14 0.77
CA VAL A 166 -8.83 16.11 2.18
C VAL A 166 -7.66 15.82 3.12
N ALA A 167 -6.77 14.90 2.77
CA ALA A 167 -5.58 14.62 3.57
C ALA A 167 -4.63 15.82 3.68
N ASP A 168 -4.46 16.60 2.59
CA ASP A 168 -3.70 17.85 2.57
C ASP A 168 -4.35 18.91 3.47
N GLU A 169 -5.66 19.11 3.34
CA GLU A 169 -6.44 20.06 4.17
C GLU A 169 -6.37 19.71 5.67
N MET A 170 -6.22 18.44 6.00
CA MET A 170 -6.06 17.95 7.38
C MET A 170 -4.60 17.95 7.86
N GLY A 171 -3.62 18.26 7.01
CA GLY A 171 -2.19 18.19 7.33
C GLY A 171 -1.68 16.75 7.54
N LEU A 172 -2.35 15.76 6.97
CA LEU A 172 -2.06 14.32 7.11
C LEU A 172 -1.41 13.72 5.86
N ALA A 173 -1.33 14.46 4.75
CA ALA A 173 -0.79 13.95 3.49
C ALA A 173 0.73 13.70 3.57
N SER A 174 1.13 12.49 3.18
CA SER A 174 2.54 12.09 3.07
C SER A 174 3.12 12.34 1.67
N GLY A 175 2.28 12.33 0.63
CA GLY A 175 2.70 12.36 -0.78
C GLY A 175 3.36 11.06 -1.28
N TYR A 176 3.79 10.19 -0.36
CA TYR A 176 4.39 8.89 -0.66
C TYR A 176 3.41 7.97 -1.40
N LYS A 177 3.88 7.37 -2.49
CA LYS A 177 3.13 6.41 -3.31
C LYS A 177 3.85 5.07 -3.30
N TYR A 178 3.14 4.02 -2.90
CA TYR A 178 3.73 2.69 -2.85
C TYR A 178 3.82 2.08 -4.24
N MET A 179 5.04 2.00 -4.79
CA MET A 179 5.31 1.58 -6.17
C MET A 179 4.62 0.27 -6.59
N ASN A 180 4.53 -0.72 -5.70
CA ASN A 180 3.90 -2.01 -6.02
C ASN A 180 2.39 -1.90 -6.30
N TYR A 181 1.75 -0.83 -5.80
CA TYR A 181 0.31 -0.56 -5.96
C TYR A 181 0.02 0.78 -6.65
N ALA A 182 1.04 1.43 -7.22
CA ALA A 182 0.85 2.65 -7.99
C ALA A 182 0.18 2.32 -9.34
N SER A 183 -0.81 3.12 -9.71
CA SER A 183 -1.49 3.02 -11.00
C SER A 183 -0.61 3.50 -12.14
N GLN A 184 -0.94 3.10 -13.37
CA GLN A 184 -0.22 3.48 -14.58
C GLN A 184 -0.12 5.00 -14.81
N PHE A 185 -0.99 5.79 -14.20
CA PHE A 185 -1.01 7.26 -14.28
C PHE A 185 -0.33 7.95 -13.08
N GLN A 186 0.29 7.19 -12.17
CA GLN A 186 0.99 7.74 -11.01
C GLN A 186 2.51 7.61 -11.19
N ASP A 187 3.26 8.65 -10.83
CA ASP A 187 4.71 8.54 -10.69
C ASP A 187 5.05 8.24 -9.21
N PRO A 188 5.44 7.01 -8.87
CA PRO A 188 5.77 6.70 -7.49
C PRO A 188 7.01 7.45 -6.97
N PHE A 189 7.93 7.82 -7.86
CA PHE A 189 9.16 8.51 -7.48
C PHE A 189 8.93 9.99 -7.13
N ASP A 190 7.85 10.61 -7.64
CA ASP A 190 7.46 11.96 -7.23
C ASP A 190 7.17 12.04 -5.73
N GLY A 191 6.63 10.96 -5.14
CA GLY A 191 6.37 10.88 -3.71
C GLY A 191 7.63 10.88 -2.83
N TYR A 192 8.83 10.75 -3.42
CA TYR A 192 10.09 10.81 -2.68
C TYR A 192 10.65 12.25 -2.59
N GLY A 193 10.07 13.19 -3.34
CA GLY A 193 10.59 14.55 -3.51
C GLY A 193 11.66 14.65 -4.60
N GLN A 194 11.75 15.83 -5.24
CA GLN A 194 12.58 16.04 -6.43
C GLN A 194 14.06 15.70 -6.21
N ALA A 195 14.65 16.11 -5.09
CA ALA A 195 16.06 15.82 -4.79
C ALA A 195 16.35 14.30 -4.72
N ASN A 196 15.43 13.52 -4.14
CA ASN A 196 15.58 12.07 -4.08
C ASN A 196 15.34 11.41 -5.45
N LYS A 197 14.39 11.92 -6.23
CA LYS A 197 14.14 11.46 -7.60
C LYS A 197 15.35 11.69 -8.51
N GLU A 198 15.95 12.88 -8.45
CA GLU A 198 17.18 13.21 -9.17
C GLU A 198 18.37 12.36 -8.71
N ARG A 199 18.49 12.13 -7.40
CA ARG A 199 19.51 11.23 -6.86
C ARG A 199 19.35 9.80 -7.38
N LEU A 200 18.13 9.26 -7.45
CA LEU A 200 17.88 7.95 -8.05
C LEU A 200 18.29 7.91 -9.52
N ARG A 201 17.98 8.96 -10.31
CA ARG A 201 18.40 9.06 -11.72
C ARG A 201 19.91 9.04 -11.88
N SER A 202 20.62 9.88 -11.12
CA SER A 202 22.08 9.95 -11.15
C SER A 202 22.73 8.59 -10.81
N ILE A 203 22.18 7.87 -9.84
CA ILE A 203 22.69 6.54 -9.47
C ILE A 203 22.40 5.53 -10.58
N ALA A 204 21.24 5.60 -11.23
CA ALA A 204 20.91 4.69 -12.32
C ALA A 204 21.87 4.90 -13.50
N GLU A 205 22.13 6.15 -13.89
CA GLU A 205 23.08 6.50 -14.95
C GLU A 205 24.51 6.04 -14.63
N LYS A 206 24.94 6.17 -13.37
CA LYS A 206 26.26 5.73 -12.92
C LYS A 206 26.45 4.21 -13.00
N HIS A 207 25.44 3.44 -12.59
CA HIS A 207 25.54 1.98 -12.42
C HIS A 207 25.00 1.18 -13.62
N ASP A 208 24.28 1.84 -14.51
CA ASP A 208 23.74 1.30 -15.76
C ASP A 208 23.74 2.37 -16.87
N PRO A 209 24.93 2.80 -17.34
CA PRO A 209 25.05 3.82 -18.38
C PRO A 209 24.45 3.37 -19.72
N SER A 210 24.29 2.06 -19.91
CA SER A 210 23.62 1.44 -21.06
C SER A 210 22.09 1.44 -20.97
N GLY A 211 21.52 1.79 -19.81
CA GLY A 211 20.07 1.81 -19.58
C GLY A 211 19.39 0.44 -19.63
N VAL A 212 20.09 -0.67 -19.37
CA VAL A 212 19.53 -2.03 -19.39
C VAL A 212 18.27 -2.15 -18.52
N PHE A 213 18.28 -1.64 -17.28
CA PHE A 213 17.14 -1.72 -16.36
C PHE A 213 16.08 -0.64 -16.62
N GLN A 214 16.45 0.43 -17.32
CA GLN A 214 15.53 1.50 -17.71
C GLN A 214 14.78 1.17 -19.02
N GLU A 215 15.42 0.45 -19.94
CA GLU A 215 14.94 0.21 -21.30
C GLU A 215 14.58 -1.25 -21.57
N LEU A 216 15.44 -2.20 -21.17
CA LEU A 216 15.32 -3.60 -21.56
C LEU A 216 14.58 -4.47 -20.53
N SER A 217 14.53 -4.02 -19.28
CA SER A 217 13.75 -4.71 -18.24
C SER A 217 12.26 -4.38 -18.37
N PRO A 218 11.39 -5.35 -18.74
CA PRO A 218 9.97 -5.08 -18.89
C PRO A 218 9.29 -4.84 -17.53
N GLY A 219 8.29 -3.96 -17.54
CA GLY A 219 7.47 -3.66 -16.37
C GLY A 219 8.14 -2.81 -15.30
N GLY A 220 7.36 -2.48 -14.26
CA GLY A 220 7.76 -1.57 -13.18
C GLY A 220 7.92 -0.12 -13.63
N PHE A 221 7.87 0.81 -12.68
CA PHE A 221 8.12 2.22 -12.95
C PHE A 221 9.61 2.46 -13.16
N LYS A 222 9.96 3.21 -14.21
CA LYS A 222 11.35 3.52 -14.54
C LYS A 222 11.72 4.90 -14.02
N VAL A 223 12.81 4.97 -13.28
CA VAL A 223 13.30 6.21 -12.63
C VAL A 223 13.56 7.32 -13.68
N THR A 224 13.98 6.93 -14.88
CA THR A 224 14.26 7.88 -15.98
C THR A 224 13.04 8.26 -16.81
N LYS A 225 11.95 7.48 -16.79
CA LYS A 225 10.80 7.68 -17.69
C LYS A 225 9.60 8.40 -17.06
N GLY A 226 9.57 8.52 -15.72
CA GLY A 226 8.44 9.13 -15.00
C GLY A 226 7.15 8.30 -15.05
N ALA A 227 6.01 8.90 -14.69
CA ALA A 227 4.70 8.27 -14.91
C ALA A 227 4.48 8.03 -16.41
N PRO A 228 4.02 6.83 -16.81
CA PRO A 228 3.41 6.65 -18.12
C PRO A 228 2.30 7.70 -18.34
N GLN A 229 2.42 8.49 -19.40
CA GLN A 229 1.38 9.44 -19.81
C GLN A 229 0.22 8.61 -20.38
N ILE A 230 -0.69 8.19 -19.51
CA ILE A 230 -1.92 7.50 -19.93
C ILE A 230 -3.07 8.26 -19.28
N LEU A 231 -3.50 9.30 -19.97
CA LEU A 231 -4.85 9.86 -20.11
C LEU A 231 -4.79 11.07 -21.06
#